data_AF-A0A378YWG6-F1
#
_entry.id   AF-A0A378YWG6-F1
#
_cell.length_a   1.000
_cell.length_b   1.000
_cell.length_c   1.000
_cell.angle_alpha   90.00
_cell.angle_beta   90.00
_cell.angle_gamma   90.00
#
_symmetry.space_group_name_H-M   'P 1'
#
loop_
_entity.id
_entity.type
_entity.pdbx_description
1 polymer ?
#
loop_
_entity_poly.entity_id
_entity_poly.type
_entity_poly.pdbx_seq_one_letter_code
_entity_poly.pdbx_strand_id
1 'polypeptide(L)' 'MNYCGPVGFSEYAPGDVVWFPEGPFSGICGVVREVDARNAKLRIDFGEGMARREGNVLRERRHGLTVSFEEVELA' A
#
# COMPACT_ATOMS: atom_id res chain seq x y z
N MET A 1 -2.44 3.13 27.49
CA MET A 1 -2.06 4.04 26.40
C MET A 1 -3.34 4.44 25.70
N ASN A 2 -3.74 5.70 25.85
CA ASN A 2 -4.97 6.23 25.26
C ASN A 2 -4.62 6.80 23.89
N TYR A 3 -5.11 6.17 22.81
CA TYR A 3 -5.14 6.82 21.51
C TYR A 3 -6.46 7.60 21.41
N CYS A 4 -6.36 8.91 21.69
CA CYS A 4 -7.36 9.88 21.29
C CYS A 4 -6.97 10.37 19.89
N GLY A 5 -7.47 9.70 18.85
CA GLY A 5 -7.43 10.17 17.47
C GLY A 5 -8.84 10.55 17.03
N PRO A 6 -9.03 11.64 16.26
CA PRO A 6 -10.36 12.09 15.85
C PRO A 6 -11.01 11.06 14.91
N VAL A 7 -12.27 10.72 15.19
CA VAL A 7 -13.21 10.07 14.26
C VAL A 7 -13.27 10.91 12.99
N GLY A 8 -12.69 10.43 11.89
CA GLY A 8 -12.88 11.03 10.55
C GLY A 8 -11.64 11.16 9.65
N PHE A 9 -10.46 10.70 10.06
CA PHE A 9 -9.25 10.73 9.22
C PHE A 9 -8.70 9.31 9.11
N SER A 10 -8.41 8.86 7.88
CA SER A 10 -7.87 7.52 7.66
C SER A 10 -6.58 7.30 8.44
N GLU A 11 -6.38 6.10 9.00
CA GLU A 11 -5.15 5.71 9.68
C GLU A 11 -3.94 5.61 8.74
N TYR A 12 -4.16 5.77 7.44
CA TYR A 12 -3.15 5.75 6.39
C TYR A 12 -2.55 7.13 6.12
N ALA A 13 -1.24 7.14 5.87
CA ALA A 13 -0.44 8.27 5.42
C ALA A 13 0.47 7.90 4.25
N PRO A 14 0.85 8.86 3.38
CA PRO A 14 1.87 8.64 2.36
C PRO A 14 3.19 8.15 2.97
N GLY A 15 3.70 7.04 2.45
CA GLY A 15 4.89 6.35 2.96
C GLY A 15 4.59 5.09 3.76
N ASP A 16 3.35 4.91 4.23
CA ASP A 16 2.95 3.69 4.94
C ASP A 16 3.07 2.48 4.03
N VAL A 17 3.42 1.35 4.64
CA VAL A 17 3.42 0.05 3.98
C VAL A 17 2.12 -0.64 4.35
N VAL A 18 1.40 -1.07 3.32
CA VAL A 18 0.16 -1.83 3.44
C VAL A 18 0.30 -3.17 2.74
N TRP A 19 -0.50 -4.14 3.14
CA TRP A 19 -0.55 -5.45 2.51
C TRP A 19 -2.00 -5.88 2.26
N PHE A 20 -2.21 -6.75 1.29
CA PHE A 20 -3.53 -7.31 0.99
C PHE A 20 -3.76 -8.59 1.79
N PRO A 21 -4.76 -8.65 2.69
CA PRO A 21 -5.08 -9.86 3.44
C PRO A 21 -5.67 -10.95 2.55
N GLU A 22 -6.54 -10.59 1.62
CA GLU A 22 -7.30 -11.53 0.80
C GLU A 22 -7.36 -11.11 -0.68
N GLY A 23 -7.86 -12.01 -1.53
CA GLY A 23 -8.06 -11.75 -2.95
C GLY A 23 -6.84 -12.01 -3.85
N PRO A 24 -6.90 -11.58 -5.12
CA PRO A 24 -5.90 -11.92 -6.14
C PRO A 24 -4.51 -11.32 -5.89
N PHE A 25 -4.44 -10.29 -5.07
CA PHE A 25 -3.19 -9.63 -4.67
C PHE A 25 -2.76 -9.97 -3.23
N SER A 26 -3.42 -10.96 -2.60
CA SER A 26 -3.13 -11.37 -1.22
C SER A 26 -1.63 -11.66 -1.02
N GLY A 27 -1.07 -11.13 0.07
CA GLY A 27 0.34 -11.27 0.42
C GLY A 27 1.31 -10.29 -0.27
N ILE A 28 0.82 -9.43 -1.17
CA ILE A 28 1.64 -8.35 -1.76
C ILE A 28 1.68 -7.16 -0.80
N CYS A 29 2.88 -6.60 -0.61
CA CYS A 29 3.07 -5.34 0.09
C CYS A 29 3.16 -4.17 -0.91
N GLY A 30 2.60 -3.03 -0.54
CA GLY A 30 2.66 -1.79 -1.32
C GLY A 30 2.90 -0.59 -0.42
N VAL A 31 3.40 0.49 -1.00
CA VAL A 31 3.66 1.76 -0.32
C VAL A 31 2.57 2.74 -0.70
N VAL A 32 1.92 3.35 0.29
CA VAL A 32 0.94 4.41 0.09
C VAL A 32 1.64 5.63 -0.51
N ARG A 33 1.16 6.08 -1.66
CA ARG A 33 1.64 7.29 -2.35
C ARG A 33 0.74 8.48 -2.06
N GLU A 34 -0.57 8.26 -2.08
CA GLU A 34 -1.57 9.30 -1.86
C GLU A 34 -2.78 8.72 -1.12
N VAL A 35 -3.41 9.56 -0.30
CA VAL A 35 -4.58 9.22 0.49
C VAL A 35 -5.73 10.12 0.06
N ASP A 36 -6.77 9.53 -0.53
CA ASP A 36 -8.04 10.19 -0.80
C ASP A 36 -9.06 9.80 0.28
N ALA A 37 -8.98 10.50 1.41
CA ALA A 37 -9.90 10.31 2.53
C ALA A 37 -11.36 10.67 2.18
N ARG A 38 -11.60 11.48 1.13
CA ARG A 38 -12.96 11.85 0.72
C ARG A 38 -13.68 10.69 0.04
N ASN A 39 -12.95 9.90 -0.73
CA ASN A 39 -13.49 8.74 -1.45
C ASN A 39 -13.12 7.39 -0.81
N ALA A 40 -12.46 7.40 0.36
CA ALA A 40 -11.93 6.24 1.04
C ALA A 40 -11.02 5.37 0.15
N LYS A 41 -10.11 6.02 -0.58
CA LYS A 41 -9.17 5.37 -1.52
C LYS A 41 -7.71 5.69 -1.22
N LEU A 42 -6.84 4.73 -1.49
CA LEU A 42 -5.38 4.86 -1.45
C LEU A 42 -4.83 4.65 -2.84
N ARG A 43 -3.87 5.48 -3.24
CA ARG A 43 -2.99 5.18 -4.36
C ARG A 43 -1.74 4.53 -3.80
N ILE A 44 -1.45 3.30 -4.21
CA ILE A 44 -0.29 2.54 -3.75
C ILE A 44 0.65 2.20 -4.91
N ASP A 45 1.93 2.09 -4.61
CA ASP A 45 2.93 1.49 -5.49
C ASP A 45 3.38 0.15 -4.91
N PHE A 46 3.48 -0.90 -5.72
CA PHE A 46 4.05 -2.18 -5.31
C PHE A 46 4.96 -2.77 -6.39
N GLY A 47 5.92 -3.59 -5.97
CA GLY A 47 6.78 -4.37 -6.86
C GLY A 47 6.16 -5.72 -7.17
N GLU A 48 6.15 -6.12 -8.44
CA GLU A 48 5.81 -7.49 -8.86
C GLU A 48 7.09 -8.33 -8.97
N GLY A 49 7.13 -9.46 -8.24
CA GLY A 49 8.17 -10.49 -8.32
C GLY A 49 9.42 -10.24 -7.47
N MET A 50 10.35 -11.20 -7.47
CA MET A 50 11.68 -11.01 -6.89
C MET A 50 12.48 -10.05 -7.79
N ALA A 51 13.11 -9.04 -7.20
CA ALA A 51 14.02 -8.14 -7.90
C ALA A 51 15.05 -8.98 -8.67
N ARG A 52 15.00 -8.93 -10.01
CA ARG A 52 15.90 -9.72 -10.85
C ARG A 52 17.16 -8.92 -11.06
N ARG A 53 18.31 -9.55 -10.83
CA ARG A 53 19.61 -8.98 -11.15
C ARG A 53 19.86 -9.14 -12.65
N GLU A 54 19.78 -8.05 -13.42
CA GLU A 54 20.22 -7.98 -14.81
C GLU A 54 21.59 -7.29 -14.86
N GLY A 55 22.65 -8.08 -14.97
CA GLY A 55 24.02 -7.57 -14.85
C GLY A 55 24.33 -7.09 -13.43
N ASN A 56 24.57 -5.79 -13.24
CA ASN A 56 24.80 -5.16 -11.92
C ASN A 56 23.59 -4.36 -11.40
N VAL A 57 22.46 -4.39 -12.10
CA VAL A 57 21.26 -3.61 -11.73
C VAL A 57 20.19 -4.55 -11.18
N LEU A 58 19.63 -4.21 -10.01
CA LEU A 58 18.40 -4.82 -9.52
C LEU A 58 17.22 -4.13 -10.21
N ARG A 59 16.45 -4.89 -10.98
CA ARG A 59 15.27 -4.38 -11.67
C ARG A 59 14.03 -5.03 -11.08
N GLU A 60 13.15 -4.21 -10.56
CA GLU A 60 11.80 -4.58 -10.14
C GLU A 60 10.77 -4.03 -11.13
N ARG A 61 9.68 -4.75 -11.35
CA ARG A 61 8.52 -4.20 -12.07
C ARG A 61 7.67 -3.46 -11.05
N ARG A 62 7.58 -2.15 -11.16
CA ARG A 62 6.80 -1.31 -10.24
C ARG A 62 5.44 -1.03 -10.85
N HIS A 63 4.39 -1.32 -10.09
CA HIS A 63 2.99 -1.15 -10.46
C HIS A 63 2.34 -0.14 -9.53
N GLY A 64 1.40 0.62 -10.07
CA GLY A 64 0.54 1.51 -9.28
C GLY A 64 -0.90 1.01 -9.30
N LEU A 65 -1.57 1.01 -8.16
CA LEU A 65 -2.97 0.62 -8.02
C LEU A 65 -3.72 1.59 -7.12
N THR A 66 -5.02 1.75 -7.37
CA THR A 66 -5.93 2.47 -6.46
C THR A 66 -6.81 1.44 -5.77
N VAL A 67 -6.81 1.46 -4.45
CA VAL A 67 -7.54 0.51 -3.58
C VAL A 67 -8.40 1.26 -2.59
N SER A 68 -9.41 0.61 -2.05
CA SER A 68 -10.18 1.10 -0.91
C SER A 68 -9.46 0.83 0.42
N PHE A 69 -9.89 1.50 1.49
CA PHE A 69 -9.35 1.31 2.84
C PHE A 69 -9.58 -0.09 3.41
N GLU A 70 -10.57 -0.82 2.90
CA GLU A 70 -10.99 -2.14 3.39
C GLU A 70 -10.25 -3.29 2.68
N GLU A 71 -9.58 -3.01 1.56
CA GLU A 71 -8.86 -4.03 0.78
C GLU A 71 -7.45 -4.29 1.31
N VAL A 72 -6.95 -3.45 2.21
CA VAL A 72 -5.57 -3.50 2.69
C VAL A 72 -5.50 -3.26 4.19
N GLU A 73 -4.43 -3.75 4.82
CA GLU A 73 -4.11 -3.48 6.22
C GLU A 73 -2.69 -2.90 6.33
N LEU A 74 -2.42 -2.16 7.41
CA LEU A 74 -1.07 -1.70 7.73
C LEU A 74 -0.17 -2.90 8.08
N ALA A 75 1.06 -2.87 7.57
CA ALA A 75 2.07 -3.92 7.81
C ALA A 75 2.94 -3.66 9.06
#